data_AF-A0A950JLF4-F1
#
_entry.id   AF-A0A950JLF4-F1
#
_cell.length_a   1.000
_cell.length_b   1.000
_cell.length_c   1.000
_cell.angle_alpha   90.00
_cell.angle_beta   90.00
_cell.angle_gamma   90.00
#
_symmetry.space_group_name_H-M   'P 1'
#
loop_
_entity.id
_entity.type
_entity.pdbx_description
1 polymer ?
#
loop_
_entity_poly.entity_id
_entity_poly.type
_entity_poly.pdbx_seq_one_letter_code
_entity_poly.pdbx_strand_id
1 'polypeptide(L)'
;AASEKVQGKRLAFGVAVTRDFAPEEVGTLAEVREVAAAVKRAQKEAAILDPKDVHYVQVKGPLLTPASIADADRRGAKLVTRDPNGSKAFARGATALGVALGLAEVKESELSDAVIAQRMDLFSSIANTSAGGELKNCEVLLFGNSETAGGDLRIGHAVLSDVVDAEAVRAAARDAIGDPKARIEPERIVAIFAKAEAPPNGMLRGRRTTMLSDADINYERHARAALGAVIASVTGDAAIFVSGGTEHQCKPGEAPIAAIVRV
;
A
#
# COMPACT_ATOMS: atom_id res chain seq x y z
N ALA A 1 -2.37 39.44 9.52
CA ALA A 1 -1.05 38.88 9.87
C ALA A 1 -0.67 37.92 8.77
N ALA A 2 0.39 38.21 8.02
CA ALA A 2 0.92 37.25 7.06
C ALA A 2 1.36 36.02 7.87
N SER A 3 0.75 34.86 7.60
CA SER A 3 1.21 33.59 8.16
C SER A 3 2.70 33.49 7.86
N GLU A 4 3.52 33.40 8.90
CA GLU A 4 4.89 32.95 8.73
C GLU A 4 4.82 31.67 7.91
N LYS A 5 5.43 31.68 6.71
CA LYS A 5 5.58 30.47 5.92
C LYS A 5 6.38 29.51 6.77
N VAL A 6 5.70 28.51 7.32
CA VAL A 6 6.36 27.45 8.05
C VAL A 6 7.36 26.79 7.09
N GLN A 7 8.65 26.90 7.38
CA GLN A 7 9.68 26.38 6.49
C GLN A 7 9.59 24.84 6.37
N GLY A 8 9.87 24.33 5.17
CA GLY A 8 9.89 22.91 4.83
C GLY A 8 8.57 22.36 4.28
N LYS A 9 8.65 21.23 3.57
CA LYS A 9 7.50 20.56 2.93
C LYS A 9 6.43 20.17 3.96
N ARG A 10 5.16 20.18 3.55
CA ARG A 10 4.00 19.79 4.38
C ARG A 10 3.13 18.78 3.67
N LEU A 11 2.31 18.07 4.44
CA LEU A 11 1.40 17.05 3.94
C LEU A 11 0.60 17.56 2.74
N ALA A 12 0.70 16.86 1.64
CA ALA A 12 -0.11 17.02 0.44
C ALA A 12 -0.68 15.67 0.04
N PHE A 13 -1.84 15.68 -0.60
CA PHE A 13 -2.42 14.48 -1.17
C PHE A 13 -3.01 14.78 -2.55
N GLY A 14 -3.09 13.75 -3.38
CA GLY A 14 -3.73 13.80 -4.69
C GLY A 14 -4.53 12.53 -4.94
N VAL A 15 -5.50 12.63 -5.83
CA VAL A 15 -6.47 11.60 -6.13
C VAL A 15 -6.55 11.37 -7.63
N ALA A 16 -6.55 10.10 -8.03
CA ALA A 16 -6.78 9.77 -9.43
C ALA A 16 -7.59 8.49 -9.54
N VAL A 17 -8.37 8.39 -10.60
CA VAL A 17 -9.12 7.18 -10.93
C VAL A 17 -8.66 6.71 -12.31
N THR A 18 -8.56 5.40 -12.51
CA THR A 18 -8.33 4.79 -13.82
C THR A 18 -9.64 4.71 -14.61
N ARG A 19 -9.58 4.31 -15.87
CA ARG A 19 -10.78 3.77 -16.54
C ARG A 19 -11.22 2.46 -15.87
N ASP A 20 -12.43 2.03 -16.19
CA ASP A 20 -12.88 0.68 -15.88
C ASP A 20 -12.02 -0.36 -16.63
N PHE A 21 -11.80 -1.48 -15.96
CA PHE A 21 -11.11 -2.65 -16.49
C PHE A 21 -12.12 -3.72 -16.92
N ALA A 22 -11.84 -4.33 -18.06
CA ALA A 22 -12.46 -5.60 -18.39
C ALA A 22 -11.93 -6.69 -17.44
N PRO A 23 -12.70 -7.77 -17.17
CA PRO A 23 -12.27 -8.85 -16.30
C PRO A 23 -10.89 -9.44 -16.67
N GLU A 24 -10.60 -9.60 -17.97
CA GLU A 24 -9.33 -10.09 -18.49
C GLU A 24 -8.14 -9.13 -18.35
N GLU A 25 -8.38 -7.89 -17.95
CA GLU A 25 -7.32 -6.91 -17.67
C GLU A 25 -6.91 -6.90 -16.20
N VAL A 26 -7.79 -7.38 -15.30
CA VAL A 26 -7.51 -7.47 -13.86
C VAL A 26 -6.36 -8.43 -13.61
N GLY A 27 -5.34 -7.95 -12.91
CA GLY A 27 -4.13 -8.70 -12.60
C GLY A 27 -3.12 -8.78 -13.74
N THR A 28 -3.21 -7.90 -14.75
CA THR A 28 -2.33 -7.89 -15.93
C THR A 28 -1.51 -6.61 -16.05
N LEU A 29 -0.58 -6.58 -17.00
CA LEU A 29 0.22 -5.41 -17.33
C LEU A 29 -0.65 -4.23 -17.81
N ALA A 30 -1.87 -4.47 -18.31
CA ALA A 30 -2.81 -3.39 -18.63
C ALA A 30 -3.19 -2.60 -17.37
N GLU A 31 -3.54 -3.31 -16.29
CA GLU A 31 -3.85 -2.69 -14.99
C GLU A 31 -2.64 -1.97 -14.41
N VAL A 32 -1.44 -2.59 -14.47
CA VAL A 32 -0.17 -1.96 -14.03
C VAL A 32 0.03 -0.60 -14.68
N ARG A 33 -0.12 -0.51 -16.01
CA ARG A 33 0.12 0.72 -16.78
C ARG A 33 -0.89 1.82 -16.47
N GLU A 34 -2.17 1.45 -16.36
CA GLU A 34 -3.25 2.40 -16.03
C GLU A 34 -3.08 2.97 -14.62
N VAL A 35 -2.71 2.11 -13.64
CA VAL A 35 -2.41 2.55 -12.27
C VAL A 35 -1.16 3.43 -12.25
N ALA A 36 -0.09 3.08 -12.96
CA ALA A 36 1.11 3.92 -13.05
C ALA A 36 0.80 5.31 -13.63
N ALA A 37 -0.06 5.39 -14.64
CA ALA A 37 -0.53 6.66 -15.18
C ALA A 37 -1.38 7.44 -14.16
N ALA A 38 -2.25 6.78 -13.40
CA ALA A 38 -3.04 7.40 -12.34
C ALA A 38 -2.17 7.93 -11.20
N VAL A 39 -1.16 7.18 -10.78
CA VAL A 39 -0.19 7.61 -9.76
C VAL A 39 0.52 8.89 -10.17
N LYS A 40 0.97 9.00 -11.42
CA LYS A 40 1.58 10.23 -11.95
C LYS A 40 0.60 11.41 -11.96
N ARG A 41 -0.68 11.17 -12.26
CA ARG A 41 -1.73 12.21 -12.17
C ARG A 41 -1.95 12.67 -10.73
N ALA A 42 -2.08 11.73 -9.79
CA ALA A 42 -2.26 12.02 -8.37
C ALA A 42 -1.04 12.77 -7.79
N GLN A 43 0.19 12.37 -8.14
CA GLN A 43 1.40 13.08 -7.74
C GLN A 43 1.41 14.53 -8.24
N LYS A 44 1.04 14.73 -9.50
CA LYS A 44 0.94 16.07 -10.10
C LYS A 44 -0.13 16.92 -9.39
N GLU A 45 -1.30 16.34 -9.10
CA GLU A 45 -2.36 17.04 -8.37
C GLU A 45 -1.92 17.44 -6.96
N ALA A 46 -1.17 16.56 -6.27
CA ALA A 46 -0.58 16.84 -4.96
C ALA A 46 0.54 17.90 -4.98
N ALA A 47 0.91 18.41 -6.17
CA ALA A 47 2.04 19.32 -6.37
C ALA A 47 3.35 18.80 -5.76
N ILE A 48 3.61 17.49 -5.88
CA ILE A 48 4.84 16.84 -5.42
C ILE A 48 5.79 16.67 -6.61
N LEU A 49 6.93 17.39 -6.57
CA LEU A 49 7.87 17.44 -7.69
C LEU A 49 8.80 16.22 -7.75
N ASP A 50 9.35 15.80 -6.60
CA ASP A 50 10.22 14.62 -6.50
C ASP A 50 9.41 13.42 -5.98
N PRO A 51 9.37 12.28 -6.70
CA PRO A 51 8.75 11.06 -6.20
C PRO A 51 9.24 10.61 -4.82
N LYS A 52 10.45 11.00 -4.40
CA LYS A 52 10.98 10.72 -3.05
C LYS A 52 10.22 11.41 -1.92
N ASP A 53 9.45 12.46 -2.23
CA ASP A 53 8.58 13.10 -1.24
C ASP A 53 7.21 12.41 -1.14
N VAL A 54 6.98 11.31 -1.86
CA VAL A 54 5.80 10.45 -1.71
C VAL A 54 6.11 9.40 -0.65
N HIS A 55 5.22 9.24 0.33
CA HIS A 55 5.43 8.31 1.46
C HIS A 55 4.35 7.24 1.55
N TYR A 56 3.25 7.38 0.81
CA TYR A 56 2.16 6.40 0.87
C TYR A 56 1.27 6.50 -0.37
N VAL A 57 0.96 5.37 -1.00
CA VAL A 57 0.01 5.30 -2.12
C VAL A 57 -1.01 4.20 -1.87
N GLN A 58 -2.22 4.59 -1.49
CA GLN A 58 -3.35 3.67 -1.39
C GLN A 58 -3.96 3.47 -2.78
N VAL A 59 -4.15 2.22 -3.17
CA VAL A 59 -4.92 1.86 -4.37
C VAL A 59 -6.03 0.89 -4.01
N LYS A 60 -7.27 1.25 -4.33
CA LYS A 60 -8.41 0.34 -4.22
C LYS A 60 -8.82 -0.05 -5.64
N GLY A 61 -8.74 -1.35 -5.96
CA GLY A 61 -9.00 -1.88 -7.29
C GLY A 61 -10.02 -3.02 -7.30
N PRO A 62 -10.40 -3.50 -8.50
CA PRO A 62 -11.33 -4.59 -8.69
C PRO A 62 -10.70 -5.95 -8.30
N LEU A 63 -11.55 -6.97 -8.14
CA LEU A 63 -11.17 -8.38 -8.19
C LEU A 63 -12.10 -9.13 -9.14
N LEU A 64 -11.76 -10.38 -9.47
CA LEU A 64 -12.66 -11.23 -10.27
C LEU A 64 -13.80 -11.77 -9.40
N THR A 65 -15.02 -11.44 -9.76
CA THR A 65 -16.24 -12.00 -9.17
C THR A 65 -16.74 -13.17 -10.02
N PRO A 66 -17.59 -14.07 -9.48
CA PRO A 66 -18.24 -15.08 -10.31
C PRO A 66 -18.97 -14.49 -11.54
N ALA A 67 -19.59 -13.32 -11.38
CA ALA A 67 -20.27 -12.63 -12.47
C ALA A 67 -19.30 -12.12 -13.55
N SER A 68 -18.15 -11.54 -13.15
CA SER A 68 -17.15 -11.05 -14.09
C SER A 68 -16.43 -12.19 -14.82
N ILE A 69 -16.23 -13.33 -14.16
CA ILE A 69 -15.68 -14.54 -14.79
C ILE A 69 -16.65 -15.06 -15.87
N ALA A 70 -17.94 -15.18 -15.53
CA ALA A 70 -18.95 -15.62 -16.49
C ALA A 70 -19.07 -14.66 -17.69
N ASP A 71 -18.81 -13.37 -17.50
CA ASP A 71 -18.76 -12.41 -18.59
C ASP A 71 -17.58 -12.63 -19.54
N ALA A 72 -16.38 -12.82 -19.00
CA ALA A 72 -15.20 -13.15 -19.79
C ALA A 72 -15.39 -14.46 -20.57
N ASP A 73 -15.99 -15.49 -19.94
CA ASP A 73 -16.27 -16.77 -20.58
C ASP A 73 -17.18 -16.62 -21.81
N ARG A 74 -18.25 -15.81 -21.72
CA ARG A 74 -19.14 -15.54 -22.86
C ARG A 74 -18.42 -14.90 -24.04
N ARG A 75 -17.35 -14.14 -23.76
CA ARG A 75 -16.52 -13.45 -24.76
C ARG A 75 -15.30 -14.26 -25.18
N GLY A 76 -15.07 -15.43 -24.59
CA GLY A 76 -13.87 -16.25 -24.82
C GLY A 76 -12.58 -15.60 -24.33
N ALA A 77 -12.66 -14.67 -23.39
CA ALA A 77 -11.50 -13.94 -22.89
C ALA A 77 -10.74 -14.76 -21.84
N LYS A 78 -9.40 -14.71 -21.91
CA LYS A 78 -8.53 -15.43 -20.97
C LYS A 78 -8.35 -14.62 -19.69
N LEU A 79 -8.57 -15.25 -18.55
CA LEU A 79 -8.36 -14.66 -17.22
C LEU A 79 -7.04 -15.14 -16.61
N VAL A 80 -6.48 -14.33 -15.71
CA VAL A 80 -5.28 -14.69 -14.91
C VAL A 80 -5.56 -15.84 -13.95
N THR A 81 -6.79 -15.97 -13.47
CA THR A 81 -7.27 -17.10 -12.66
C THR A 81 -8.79 -17.24 -12.78
N ARG A 82 -9.31 -18.42 -12.44
CA ARG A 82 -10.75 -18.69 -12.32
C ARG A 82 -11.24 -18.75 -10.87
N ASP A 83 -10.34 -18.57 -9.90
CA ASP A 83 -10.70 -18.47 -8.49
C ASP A 83 -10.94 -17.01 -8.10
N PRO A 84 -12.18 -16.62 -7.73
CA PRO A 84 -12.49 -15.27 -7.27
C PRO A 84 -11.59 -14.80 -6.11
N ASN A 85 -11.30 -15.67 -5.14
CA ASN A 85 -10.45 -15.29 -4.01
C ASN A 85 -8.98 -15.21 -4.43
N GLY A 86 -8.50 -16.19 -5.19
CA GLY A 86 -7.15 -16.20 -5.77
C GLY A 86 -6.87 -14.99 -6.67
N SER A 87 -7.89 -14.37 -7.26
CA SER A 87 -7.71 -13.16 -8.08
C SER A 87 -7.19 -11.95 -7.29
N LYS A 88 -7.40 -11.91 -5.96
CA LYS A 88 -6.95 -10.82 -5.10
C LYS A 88 -5.44 -10.64 -5.14
N ALA A 89 -4.67 -11.73 -5.15
CA ALA A 89 -3.21 -11.66 -5.20
C ALA A 89 -2.72 -11.01 -6.51
N PHE A 90 -3.34 -11.37 -7.64
CA PHE A 90 -3.02 -10.77 -8.94
C PHE A 90 -3.43 -9.30 -9.02
N ALA A 91 -4.65 -8.96 -8.58
CA ALA A 91 -5.14 -7.57 -8.60
C ALA A 91 -4.32 -6.65 -7.67
N ARG A 92 -4.06 -7.07 -6.42
CA ARG A 92 -3.19 -6.34 -5.49
C ARG A 92 -1.77 -6.21 -6.02
N GLY A 93 -1.25 -7.27 -6.62
CA GLY A 93 0.08 -7.27 -7.19
C GLY A 93 0.24 -6.36 -8.40
N ALA A 94 -0.72 -6.39 -9.33
CA ALA A 94 -0.72 -5.52 -10.51
C ALA A 94 -0.83 -4.04 -10.11
N THR A 95 -1.74 -3.72 -9.19
CA THR A 95 -1.88 -2.35 -8.66
C THR A 95 -0.60 -1.88 -7.94
N ALA A 96 0.05 -2.75 -7.15
CA ALA A 96 1.29 -2.41 -6.44
C ALA A 96 2.48 -2.19 -7.39
N LEU A 97 2.61 -3.03 -8.42
CA LEU A 97 3.59 -2.82 -9.50
C LEU A 97 3.28 -1.56 -10.31
N GLY A 98 2.01 -1.19 -10.46
CA GLY A 98 1.60 0.09 -11.04
C GLY A 98 2.10 1.28 -10.22
N VAL A 99 2.03 1.21 -8.89
CA VAL A 99 2.64 2.22 -8.01
C VAL A 99 4.15 2.27 -8.20
N ALA A 100 4.82 1.11 -8.12
CA ALA A 100 6.27 1.01 -8.29
C ALA A 100 6.73 1.60 -9.63
N LEU A 101 6.01 1.31 -10.73
CA LEU A 101 6.29 1.85 -12.05
C LEU A 101 6.00 3.36 -12.12
N GLY A 102 4.89 3.81 -11.51
CA GLY A 102 4.47 5.20 -11.46
C GLY A 102 5.52 6.11 -10.79
N LEU A 103 6.15 5.59 -9.74
CA LEU A 103 7.19 6.26 -8.93
C LEU A 103 8.62 5.91 -9.34
N ALA A 104 8.79 5.13 -10.42
CA ALA A 104 10.08 4.70 -10.95
C ALA A 104 10.96 3.86 -9.99
N GLU A 105 10.33 3.10 -9.09
CA GLU A 105 11.00 2.08 -8.25
C GLU A 105 11.37 0.82 -9.04
N VAL A 106 10.63 0.53 -10.12
CA VAL A 106 10.88 -0.59 -11.06
C VAL A 106 10.86 -0.10 -12.50
N LYS A 107 11.58 -0.79 -13.40
CA LYS A 107 11.57 -0.46 -14.84
C LYS A 107 10.49 -1.22 -15.56
N GLU A 108 9.81 -0.58 -16.50
CA GLU A 108 8.77 -1.26 -17.33
C GLU A 108 9.33 -2.47 -18.08
N SER A 109 10.61 -2.44 -18.48
CA SER A 109 11.27 -3.56 -19.15
C SER A 109 11.36 -4.85 -18.31
N GLU A 110 11.17 -4.76 -17.00
CA GLU A 110 11.18 -5.90 -16.07
C GLU A 110 9.77 -6.47 -15.83
N LEU A 111 8.73 -5.80 -16.37
CA LEU A 111 7.33 -6.12 -16.12
C LEU A 111 6.70 -6.90 -17.28
N SER A 112 5.94 -7.92 -16.93
CA SER A 112 5.05 -8.67 -17.82
C SER A 112 3.96 -9.34 -16.99
N ASP A 113 2.90 -9.85 -17.62
CA ASP A 113 1.86 -10.59 -16.90
C ASP A 113 2.43 -11.75 -16.06
N ALA A 114 3.51 -12.37 -16.53
CA ALA A 114 4.14 -13.51 -15.87
C ALA A 114 4.86 -13.18 -14.55
N VAL A 115 5.17 -11.90 -14.28
CA VAL A 115 5.87 -11.51 -13.05
C VAL A 115 4.91 -11.17 -11.91
N ILE A 116 3.64 -10.87 -12.24
CA ILE A 116 2.62 -10.42 -11.29
C ILE A 116 2.25 -11.57 -10.36
N ALA A 117 2.29 -11.32 -9.05
CA ALA A 117 2.16 -12.31 -7.99
C ALA A 117 3.23 -13.43 -8.02
N GLN A 118 4.34 -13.25 -8.77
CA GLN A 118 5.42 -14.25 -8.89
C GLN A 118 6.80 -13.70 -8.49
N ARG A 119 7.27 -12.61 -9.13
CA ARG A 119 8.60 -12.01 -8.86
C ARG A 119 8.51 -11.00 -7.71
N MET A 120 8.53 -11.51 -6.48
CA MET A 120 8.37 -10.68 -5.26
C MET A 120 9.58 -9.77 -4.94
N ASP A 121 10.66 -9.83 -5.72
CA ASP A 121 11.76 -8.87 -5.64
C ASP A 121 11.48 -7.58 -6.42
N LEU A 122 10.44 -7.55 -7.26
CA LEU A 122 9.89 -6.34 -7.85
C LEU A 122 8.79 -5.84 -6.91
N PHE A 123 8.95 -4.68 -6.29
CA PHE A 123 7.97 -4.15 -5.35
C PHE A 123 8.07 -2.62 -5.24
N SER A 124 7.05 -2.03 -4.63
CA SER A 124 7.11 -0.67 -4.08
C SER A 124 7.28 -0.74 -2.57
N SER A 125 8.06 0.15 -1.97
CA SER A 125 8.19 0.25 -0.50
C SER A 125 7.09 1.07 0.15
N ILE A 126 6.18 1.66 -0.62
CA ILE A 126 5.12 2.56 -0.11
C ILE A 126 3.73 2.30 -0.71
N ALA A 127 3.59 1.33 -1.60
CA ALA A 127 2.29 0.91 -2.13
C ALA A 127 1.45 0.22 -1.05
N ASN A 128 0.17 0.57 -0.98
CA ASN A 128 -0.79 -0.06 -0.08
C ASN A 128 -2.04 -0.39 -0.89
N THR A 129 -2.20 -1.66 -1.30
CA THR A 129 -3.24 -2.02 -2.26
C THR A 129 -4.32 -2.90 -1.63
N SER A 130 -5.55 -2.72 -2.07
CA SER A 130 -6.71 -3.50 -1.66
C SER A 130 -7.55 -3.83 -2.89
N ALA A 131 -8.05 -5.05 -2.96
CA ALA A 131 -8.91 -5.51 -4.04
C ALA A 131 -10.32 -5.81 -3.49
N GLY A 132 -11.35 -5.41 -4.22
CA GLY A 132 -12.76 -5.58 -3.84
C GLY A 132 -13.65 -5.81 -5.05
N GLY A 133 -14.79 -6.50 -4.86
CA GLY A 133 -15.73 -6.81 -5.94
C GLY A 133 -16.68 -5.66 -6.28
N GLU A 134 -16.61 -4.57 -5.52
CA GLU A 134 -17.48 -3.40 -5.59
C GLU A 134 -17.06 -2.38 -6.67
N LEU A 135 -15.80 -2.42 -7.14
CA LEU A 135 -15.27 -1.50 -8.15
C LEU A 135 -14.97 -2.22 -9.46
N LYS A 136 -14.90 -1.43 -10.54
CA LYS A 136 -14.40 -1.86 -11.87
C LYS A 136 -13.14 -1.11 -12.30
N ASN A 137 -12.80 -0.03 -11.61
CA ASN A 137 -11.62 0.80 -11.84
C ASN A 137 -10.72 0.76 -10.59
N CYS A 138 -9.58 1.44 -10.68
CA CYS A 138 -8.69 1.67 -9.56
C CYS A 138 -8.78 3.12 -9.09
N GLU A 139 -9.07 3.31 -7.81
CA GLU A 139 -9.01 4.59 -7.12
C GLU A 139 -7.67 4.71 -6.40
N VAL A 140 -6.93 5.77 -6.70
CA VAL A 140 -5.58 6.06 -6.18
C VAL A 140 -5.65 7.26 -5.25
N LEU A 141 -5.17 7.09 -4.02
CA LEU A 141 -4.88 8.16 -3.08
C LEU A 141 -3.38 8.18 -2.81
N LEU A 142 -2.72 9.28 -3.18
CA LEU A 142 -1.29 9.47 -3.01
C LEU A 142 -1.05 10.53 -1.93
N PHE A 143 -0.19 10.22 -0.98
CA PHE A 143 0.21 11.13 0.10
C PHE A 143 1.72 11.35 0.10
N GLY A 144 2.11 12.60 0.30
CA GLY A 144 3.50 12.99 0.40
C GLY A 144 3.66 14.38 1.00
N ASN A 145 4.82 14.99 0.81
CA ASN A 145 5.12 16.32 1.33
C ASN A 145 5.43 17.29 0.18
N SER A 146 4.66 18.36 0.03
CA SER A 146 4.88 19.40 -0.98
C SER A 146 5.44 20.69 -0.36
N GLU A 147 6.30 21.39 -1.11
CA GLU A 147 6.77 22.75 -0.75
C GLU A 147 5.67 23.80 -0.83
N THR A 148 4.60 23.51 -1.58
CA THR A 148 3.48 24.44 -1.78
C THR A 148 2.35 24.22 -0.78
N ALA A 149 2.36 23.11 -0.06
CA ALA A 149 1.39 22.81 0.98
C ALA A 149 1.68 23.60 2.27
N GLY A 150 0.61 24.03 2.95
CA GLY A 150 0.66 24.67 4.26
C GLY A 150 0.27 23.71 5.39
N GLY A 151 0.02 24.27 6.58
CA GLY A 151 -0.42 23.52 7.74
C GLY A 151 0.72 22.95 8.60
N ASP A 152 0.34 22.13 9.58
CA ASP A 152 1.21 21.60 10.63
C ASP A 152 1.33 20.08 10.56
N LEU A 153 1.04 19.46 9.41
CA LEU A 153 1.15 18.01 9.23
C LEU A 153 2.27 17.66 8.26
N ARG A 154 2.91 16.51 8.51
CA ARG A 154 3.79 15.81 7.57
C ARG A 154 3.49 14.33 7.56
N ILE A 155 3.79 13.66 6.46
CA ILE A 155 3.78 12.21 6.36
C ILE A 155 5.20 11.67 6.24
N GLY A 156 5.45 10.53 6.86
CA GLY A 156 6.68 9.76 6.73
C GLY A 156 6.34 8.29 6.58
N HIS A 157 7.32 7.47 6.21
CA HIS A 157 7.14 6.04 6.09
C HIS A 157 8.34 5.24 6.59
N ALA A 158 8.09 3.96 6.82
CA ALA A 158 9.09 2.96 7.11
C ALA A 158 8.64 1.61 6.54
N VAL A 159 9.50 0.61 6.68
CA VAL A 159 9.19 -0.79 6.35
C VAL A 159 9.19 -1.59 7.65
N LEU A 160 8.07 -2.26 7.92
CA LEU A 160 7.95 -3.27 8.97
C LEU A 160 8.78 -4.48 8.57
N SER A 161 9.70 -4.92 9.43
CA SER A 161 10.46 -6.16 9.24
C SER A 161 9.62 -7.42 9.51
N ASP A 162 8.58 -7.29 10.34
CA ASP A 162 7.57 -8.30 10.60
C ASP A 162 6.32 -7.69 11.27
N VAL A 163 5.29 -8.52 11.51
CA VAL A 163 3.99 -8.09 12.06
C VAL A 163 4.05 -7.58 13.51
N VAL A 164 5.19 -7.72 14.20
CA VAL A 164 5.39 -7.26 15.59
C VAL A 164 6.48 -6.19 15.71
N ASP A 165 6.80 -5.53 14.61
CA ASP A 165 7.82 -4.49 14.54
C ASP A 165 7.30 -3.13 15.06
N ALA A 166 7.32 -2.97 16.39
CA ALA A 166 6.98 -1.72 17.06
C ALA A 166 7.97 -0.58 16.74
N GLU A 167 9.22 -0.88 16.36
CA GLU A 167 10.20 0.15 16.07
C GLU A 167 9.94 0.79 14.71
N ALA A 168 9.51 0.05 13.71
CA ALA A 168 9.09 0.60 12.42
C ALA A 168 7.91 1.59 12.54
N VAL A 169 7.00 1.38 13.50
CA VAL A 169 5.93 2.37 13.82
C VAL A 169 6.55 3.70 14.26
N ARG A 170 7.54 3.65 15.15
CA ARG A 170 8.26 4.85 15.62
C ARG A 170 9.12 5.45 14.51
N ALA A 171 9.75 4.61 13.70
CA ALA A 171 10.59 5.04 12.58
C ALA A 171 9.79 5.82 11.54
N ALA A 172 8.58 5.38 11.18
CA ALA A 172 7.70 6.12 10.27
C ALA A 172 7.35 7.52 10.80
N ALA A 173 7.10 7.64 12.11
CA ALA A 173 6.88 8.94 12.75
C ALA A 173 8.14 9.82 12.77
N ARG A 174 9.33 9.25 13.00
CA ARG A 174 10.61 9.98 12.95
C ARG A 174 10.94 10.46 11.54
N ASP A 175 10.65 9.65 10.53
CA ASP A 175 10.76 10.02 9.12
C ASP A 175 9.87 11.23 8.81
N ALA A 176 8.62 11.22 9.27
CA ALA A 176 7.68 12.33 9.08
C ALA A 176 8.16 13.64 9.74
N ILE A 177 8.80 13.53 10.91
CA ILE A 177 9.41 14.67 11.62
C ILE A 177 10.64 15.19 10.86
N GLY A 178 11.39 14.30 10.21
CA GLY A 178 12.67 14.59 9.57
C GLY A 178 13.87 14.53 10.54
N ASP A 179 13.72 13.84 11.68
CA ASP A 179 14.80 13.63 12.64
C ASP A 179 14.81 12.18 13.16
N PRO A 180 15.83 11.36 12.81
CA PRO A 180 15.93 9.97 13.20
C PRO A 180 16.14 9.76 14.71
N LYS A 181 16.46 10.82 15.47
CA LYS A 181 16.61 10.79 16.93
C LYS A 181 15.42 11.40 17.67
N ALA A 182 14.40 11.87 16.96
CA ALA A 182 13.23 12.47 17.57
C ALA A 182 12.57 11.50 18.56
N ARG A 183 12.23 12.03 19.73
CA ARG A 183 11.34 11.35 20.67
C ARG A 183 9.94 11.39 20.06
N ILE A 184 9.30 10.22 20.01
CA ILE A 184 7.93 10.09 19.50
C ILE A 184 6.96 10.26 20.66
N GLU A 185 6.20 11.35 20.60
CA GLU A 185 5.05 11.64 21.45
C GLU A 185 3.81 11.05 20.76
N PRO A 186 3.14 10.05 21.34
CA PRO A 186 2.01 9.37 20.72
C PRO A 186 0.90 10.34 20.26
N GLU A 187 0.64 11.40 21.03
CA GLU A 187 -0.33 12.46 20.74
C GLU A 187 -0.04 13.28 19.47
N ARG A 188 1.20 13.22 18.95
CA ARG A 188 1.57 13.87 17.69
C ARG A 188 1.28 13.00 16.48
N ILE A 189 1.04 11.70 16.65
CA ILE A 189 0.68 10.79 15.57
C ILE A 189 -0.82 10.96 15.30
N VAL A 190 -1.16 11.44 14.10
CA VAL A 190 -2.53 11.74 13.69
C VAL A 190 -3.18 10.55 12.99
N ALA A 191 -2.40 9.80 12.21
CA ALA A 191 -2.89 8.63 11.51
C ALA A 191 -1.75 7.65 11.22
N ILE A 192 -2.08 6.36 11.22
CA ILE A 192 -1.20 5.28 10.77
C ILE A 192 -1.90 4.49 9.66
N PHE A 193 -1.15 4.22 8.60
CA PHE A 193 -1.56 3.35 7.51
C PHE A 193 -0.53 2.25 7.34
N ALA A 194 -0.95 0.99 7.37
CA ALA A 194 -0.03 -0.13 7.25
C ALA A 194 -0.61 -1.27 6.42
N LYS A 195 0.29 -2.07 5.84
CA LYS A 195 -0.05 -3.44 5.44
C LYS A 195 0.34 -4.41 6.54
N ALA A 196 -0.34 -5.56 6.57
CA ALA A 196 -0.01 -6.69 7.41
C ALA A 196 -0.03 -7.98 6.58
N GLU A 197 0.92 -8.87 6.87
CA GLU A 197 1.06 -10.17 6.24
C GLU A 197 1.45 -11.21 7.30
N ALA A 198 1.08 -12.47 7.07
CA ALA A 198 1.59 -13.56 7.89
C ALA A 198 3.05 -13.87 7.49
N PRO A 199 3.94 -14.26 8.43
CA PRO A 199 5.30 -14.63 8.06
C PRO A 199 5.30 -15.73 6.99
N PRO A 200 5.94 -15.54 5.81
CA PRO A 200 5.76 -16.44 4.66
C PRO A 200 6.18 -17.89 4.91
N ASN A 201 7.13 -18.11 5.82
CA ASN A 201 7.60 -19.44 6.23
C ASN A 201 6.91 -19.96 7.51
N GLY A 202 5.88 -19.27 8.00
CA GLY A 202 5.19 -19.58 9.25
C GLY A 202 5.98 -19.28 10.52
N MET A 203 7.16 -18.65 10.41
CA MET A 203 8.06 -18.38 11.54
C MET A 203 8.15 -16.87 11.82
N LEU A 204 7.77 -16.47 13.04
CA LEU A 204 7.96 -15.11 13.53
C LEU A 204 9.14 -15.07 14.52
N ARG A 205 10.23 -14.40 14.15
CA ARG A 205 11.46 -14.27 14.98
C ARG A 205 11.93 -15.62 15.57
N GLY A 206 11.94 -16.67 14.75
CA GLY A 206 12.36 -18.02 15.14
C GLY A 206 11.30 -18.85 15.87
N ARG A 207 10.06 -18.36 16.03
CA ARG A 207 8.95 -19.09 16.64
C ARG A 207 7.88 -19.43 15.61
N ARG A 208 7.42 -20.68 15.60
CA ARG A 208 6.31 -21.11 14.73
C ARG A 208 5.02 -20.39 15.12
N THR A 209 4.29 -19.89 14.13
CA THR A 209 2.94 -19.35 14.25
C THR A 209 1.90 -20.32 13.63
N THR A 210 0.62 -20.08 13.86
CA THR A 210 -0.48 -20.83 13.23
C THR A 210 -1.17 -20.06 12.11
N MET A 211 -0.77 -18.82 11.82
CA MET A 211 -1.53 -17.90 10.95
C MET A 211 -1.85 -18.50 9.56
N LEU A 212 -0.89 -19.23 8.97
CA LEU A 212 -1.03 -19.85 7.65
C LEU A 212 -1.67 -21.24 7.66
N SER A 213 -1.80 -21.87 8.84
CA SER A 213 -2.30 -23.24 8.98
C SER A 213 -3.62 -23.33 9.74
N ASP A 214 -4.19 -22.18 10.09
CA ASP A 214 -5.46 -22.07 10.80
C ASP A 214 -6.61 -22.22 9.79
N ALA A 215 -7.42 -23.25 9.98
CA ALA A 215 -8.54 -23.57 9.09
C ALA A 215 -9.79 -22.72 9.37
N ASP A 216 -9.85 -22.07 10.53
CA ASP A 216 -11.02 -21.33 11.00
C ASP A 216 -10.86 -19.83 10.74
N ILE A 217 -9.65 -19.30 10.95
CA ILE A 217 -9.35 -17.88 10.84
C ILE A 217 -8.31 -17.66 9.75
N ASN A 218 -8.74 -17.03 8.66
CA ASN A 218 -7.85 -16.66 7.55
C ASN A 218 -6.65 -15.81 8.02
N TYR A 219 -5.46 -16.10 7.49
CA TYR A 219 -4.18 -15.49 7.87
C TYR A 219 -4.20 -13.96 7.86
N GLU A 220 -4.91 -13.32 6.92
CA GLU A 220 -4.97 -11.86 6.85
C GLU A 220 -5.67 -11.28 8.10
N ARG A 221 -6.62 -12.00 8.71
CA ARG A 221 -7.29 -11.58 9.94
C ARG A 221 -6.33 -11.63 11.12
N HIS A 222 -5.54 -12.70 11.23
CA HIS A 222 -4.47 -12.81 12.23
C HIS A 222 -3.46 -11.68 12.11
N ALA A 223 -2.96 -11.44 10.90
CA ALA A 223 -1.94 -10.43 10.65
C ALA A 223 -2.43 -9.02 10.99
N ARG A 224 -3.65 -8.65 10.54
CA ARG A 224 -4.26 -7.35 10.86
C ARG A 224 -4.47 -7.15 12.36
N ALA A 225 -4.92 -8.18 13.08
CA ALA A 225 -5.12 -8.10 14.53
C ALA A 225 -3.79 -7.94 15.28
N ALA A 226 -2.76 -8.72 14.92
CA ALA A 226 -1.44 -8.65 15.55
C ALA A 226 -0.77 -7.29 15.35
N LEU A 227 -0.67 -6.81 14.09
CA LEU A 227 -0.07 -5.52 13.82
C LEU A 227 -0.91 -4.37 14.39
N GLY A 228 -2.25 -4.49 14.34
CA GLY A 228 -3.12 -3.48 14.91
C GLY A 228 -2.90 -3.27 16.41
N ALA A 229 -2.74 -4.36 17.16
CA ALA A 229 -2.40 -4.29 18.59
C ALA A 229 -1.02 -3.65 18.83
N VAL A 230 -0.03 -3.95 17.99
CA VAL A 230 1.31 -3.35 18.07
C VAL A 230 1.25 -1.84 17.83
N ILE A 231 0.57 -1.40 16.78
CA ILE A 231 0.39 0.03 16.48
C ILE A 231 -0.33 0.72 17.64
N ALA A 232 -1.44 0.16 18.13
CA ALA A 232 -2.18 0.72 19.24
C ALA A 232 -1.34 0.80 20.53
N SER A 233 -0.46 -0.17 20.78
CA SER A 233 0.46 -0.14 21.94
C SER A 233 1.51 0.98 21.87
N VAL A 234 1.86 1.43 20.66
CA VAL A 234 2.85 2.50 20.43
C VAL A 234 2.19 3.88 20.40
N THR A 235 1.02 3.97 19.78
CA THR A 235 0.29 5.22 19.52
C THR A 235 -0.72 5.57 20.61
N GLY A 236 -1.14 4.60 21.42
CA GLY A 236 -2.25 4.77 22.36
C GLY A 236 -3.63 4.91 21.70
N ASP A 237 -3.73 4.71 20.38
CA ASP A 237 -4.95 4.89 19.61
C ASP A 237 -5.28 3.65 18.75
N ALA A 238 -6.55 3.27 18.72
CA ALA A 238 -7.08 2.18 17.90
C ALA A 238 -7.66 2.68 16.55
N ALA A 239 -7.73 3.99 16.32
CA ALA A 239 -8.11 4.59 15.05
C ALA A 239 -6.99 4.44 14.00
N ILE A 240 -6.80 3.22 13.52
CA ILE A 240 -5.72 2.82 12.62
C ILE A 240 -6.26 2.25 11.32
N PHE A 241 -5.48 2.36 10.23
CA PHE A 241 -5.75 1.66 8.98
C PHE A 241 -4.74 0.53 8.78
N VAL A 242 -5.22 -0.72 8.80
CA VAL A 242 -4.40 -1.91 8.55
C VAL A 242 -5.06 -2.81 7.50
N SER A 243 -4.38 -3.01 6.38
CA SER A 243 -4.87 -3.80 5.24
C SER A 243 -4.06 -5.10 5.06
N GLY A 244 -4.68 -6.19 4.63
CA GLY A 244 -4.02 -7.49 4.44
C GLY A 244 -3.55 -7.75 3.00
N GLY A 245 -2.57 -8.63 2.84
CA GLY A 245 -2.06 -9.10 1.54
C GLY A 245 -1.01 -8.16 0.94
N THR A 246 0.27 -8.56 0.91
CA THR A 246 1.41 -7.71 0.55
C THR A 246 2.07 -8.05 -0.78
N GLU A 247 1.35 -8.61 -1.75
CA GLU A 247 1.93 -8.91 -3.06
C GLU A 247 2.52 -7.65 -3.69
N HIS A 248 3.85 -7.67 -3.94
CA HIS A 248 4.65 -6.54 -4.44
C HIS A 248 4.63 -5.25 -3.59
N GLN A 249 4.30 -5.36 -2.29
CA GLN A 249 4.28 -4.25 -1.32
C GLN A 249 5.34 -4.54 -0.25
N CYS A 250 6.57 -4.09 -0.48
CA CYS A 250 7.82 -4.56 0.16
C CYS A 250 8.21 -6.00 -0.20
N LYS A 251 9.33 -6.48 0.38
CA LYS A 251 9.80 -7.85 0.21
C LYS A 251 8.89 -8.84 0.95
N PRO A 252 8.91 -10.14 0.60
CA PRO A 252 8.18 -11.16 1.36
C PRO A 252 8.52 -11.14 2.86
N GLY A 253 7.48 -11.01 3.69
CA GLY A 253 7.59 -10.93 5.16
C GLY A 253 7.76 -9.52 5.71
N GLU A 254 8.07 -8.55 4.84
CA GLU A 254 8.06 -7.13 5.15
C GLU A 254 6.72 -6.50 4.77
N ALA A 255 6.44 -5.29 5.29
CA ALA A 255 5.24 -4.55 4.95
C ALA A 255 5.45 -3.02 5.07
N PRO A 256 4.84 -2.20 4.20
CA PRO A 256 4.94 -0.75 4.33
C PRO A 256 4.08 -0.23 5.48
N ILE A 257 4.60 0.81 6.15
CA ILE A 257 3.88 1.59 7.16
C ILE A 257 4.16 3.09 6.96
N ALA A 258 3.11 3.90 7.04
CA ALA A 258 3.19 5.35 6.98
C ALA A 258 2.53 5.99 8.19
N ALA A 259 3.08 7.13 8.61
CA ALA A 259 2.59 7.91 9.73
C ALA A 259 2.39 9.36 9.32
N ILE A 260 1.20 9.90 9.58
CA ILE A 260 0.97 11.34 9.56
C ILE A 260 1.20 11.87 10.97
N VAL A 261 2.03 12.90 11.10
CA VAL A 261 2.35 13.52 12.39
C VAL A 261 2.14 15.03 12.34
N ARG A 262 1.88 15.62 13.50
CA ARG A 262 1.89 17.07 13.71
C ARG A 262 3.34 17.56 13.89
N VAL A 263 3.77 18.59 13.13
CA VAL A 263 5.14 19.15 13.11
C VAL A 263 5.24 20.60 13.54
#